data_AF-A0A4S8S4P4-F1
#
_entry.id   AF-A0A4S8S4P4-F1
#
_cell.length_a   1.000
_cell.length_b   1.000
_cell.length_c   1.000
_cell.angle_alpha   90.00
_cell.angle_beta   90.00
_cell.angle_gamma   90.00
#
_symmetry.space_group_name_H-M   'P 1'
#
loop_
_entity.id
_entity.type
_entity.pdbx_description
1 polymer ?
#
loop_
_entity_poly.entity_id
_entity_poly.type
_entity_poly.pdbx_seq_one_letter_code
_entity_poly.pdbx_strand_id
1 'polypeptide(L)'
;MTCLVTGFPSKIAALQFEWAWQNTHQTRHIAPDERITQANTKQKYSPRSGKVRKRAGRPRMSMHDKLANLHILLRAKSFERWPLHVKFFAEDVYKMWHRWTVNMPEVIRQGIEVEMDESMLQQKTTSEEDPLEPVGIHRIDPTYQHMKTTLEKSQKLLVAPNNSCAICRSTLDSAKEMALVCFNKGCNTIFHVGCLSSHFLKGEYGAQDAVVPTHGNCPSCKSDLNWTDLVKDLSLRIRGEKEVAALFKEPKRRKENAKEEAKSVAVVDDEDMDEPDVLAEESDAEIDLDDVLLQSDYEDIENIQATPSGGDEWKLVDELDEQATPGAVASASSSAKKRKEVIEDSDWDEAEVIE
;
A
#
# COMPACT_ATOMS: atom_id res chain seq x y z
N MET A 1 -0.98 -5.85 18.80
CA MET A 1 -1.28 -4.93 17.66
C MET A 1 -2.72 -4.47 17.78
N THR A 2 -3.03 -3.19 17.60
CA THR A 2 -4.39 -2.64 17.78
C THR A 2 -5.19 -2.50 16.49
N CYS A 3 -4.51 -2.22 15.38
CA CYS A 3 -5.08 -2.10 14.04
C CYS A 3 -4.03 -2.52 12.99
N LEU A 4 -4.47 -3.12 11.89
CA LEU A 4 -3.62 -3.49 10.76
C LEU A 4 -4.32 -3.18 9.44
N VAL A 5 -3.55 -2.70 8.45
CA VAL A 5 -4.00 -2.60 7.05
C VAL A 5 -3.41 -3.77 6.28
N THR A 6 -4.24 -4.53 5.58
CA THR A 6 -3.86 -5.70 4.79
C THR A 6 -4.30 -5.57 3.34
N GLY A 7 -3.87 -6.50 2.48
CA GLY A 7 -4.24 -6.52 1.06
C GLY A 7 -3.29 -5.77 0.13
N PHE A 8 -2.11 -5.35 0.61
CA PHE A 8 -1.13 -4.71 -0.27
C PHE A 8 -0.67 -5.64 -1.41
N PRO A 9 -0.58 -5.14 -2.65
CA PRO A 9 -0.20 -5.96 -3.81
C PRO A 9 1.30 -6.30 -3.84
N SER A 10 2.12 -5.60 -3.05
CA SER A 10 3.56 -5.85 -2.94
C SER A 10 4.13 -5.32 -1.62
N LYS A 11 5.32 -5.80 -1.25
CA LYS A 11 6.10 -5.25 -0.13
C LYS A 11 6.38 -3.75 -0.31
N ILE A 12 6.68 -3.32 -1.54
CA ILE A 12 6.98 -1.90 -1.84
C ILE A 12 5.73 -1.04 -1.61
N ALA A 13 4.56 -1.52 -2.04
CA ALA A 13 3.29 -0.82 -1.81
C ALA A 13 2.99 -0.67 -0.30
N ALA A 14 3.23 -1.72 0.48
CA ALA A 14 3.10 -1.67 1.93
C ALA A 14 4.07 -0.64 2.56
N LEU A 15 5.34 -0.63 2.13
CA LEU A 15 6.35 0.32 2.61
C LEU A 15 6.03 1.77 2.24
N GLN A 16 5.51 2.02 1.04
CA GLN A 16 5.07 3.36 0.63
C GLN A 16 3.92 3.86 1.52
N PHE A 17 2.94 3.00 1.79
CA PHE A 17 1.83 3.34 2.68
C PHE A 17 2.29 3.56 4.12
N GLU A 18 3.16 2.67 4.62
CA GLU A 18 3.75 2.76 5.95
C GLU A 18 4.52 4.08 6.12
N TRP A 19 5.40 4.41 5.17
CA TRP A 19 6.15 5.65 5.19
C TRP A 19 5.23 6.88 5.16
N ALA A 20 4.20 6.85 4.30
CA ALA A 20 3.22 7.93 4.20
C ALA A 20 2.45 8.13 5.52
N TRP A 21 2.12 7.04 6.21
CA TRP A 21 1.42 7.07 7.49
C TRP A 21 2.30 7.51 8.67
N GLN A 22 3.59 7.17 8.62
CA GLN A 22 4.59 7.62 9.59
C GLN A 22 5.00 9.09 9.41
N ASN A 23 4.91 9.61 8.18
CA ASN A 23 5.40 10.92 7.76
C ASN A 23 4.30 11.77 7.10
N THR A 24 3.15 11.88 7.73
CA THR A 24 1.95 12.60 7.26
C THR A 24 2.16 14.08 6.95
N HIS A 25 3.12 14.72 7.64
CA HIS A 25 3.54 16.10 7.42
C HIS A 25 4.38 16.30 6.14
N GLN A 26 4.96 15.23 5.58
CA GLN A 26 5.83 15.28 4.38
C GLN A 26 5.20 14.61 3.16
N THR A 27 4.33 13.63 3.39
CA THR A 27 3.76 12.82 2.30
C THR A 27 3.04 13.68 1.26
N ARG A 28 3.26 13.34 0.00
CA ARG A 28 2.58 13.95 -1.15
C ARG A 28 1.18 13.38 -1.38
N HIS A 29 0.82 12.32 -0.65
CA HIS A 29 -0.48 11.66 -0.74
C HIS A 29 -1.58 12.42 0.02
N ILE A 30 -1.20 13.35 0.89
CA ILE A 30 -2.11 14.21 1.66
C ILE A 30 -1.90 15.65 1.20
N ALA A 31 -2.98 16.32 0.79
CA ALA A 31 -2.94 17.73 0.42
C ALA A 31 -2.53 18.59 1.63
N PRO A 32 -1.78 19.69 1.46
CA PRO A 32 -1.35 20.53 2.58
C PRO A 32 -2.48 20.96 3.51
N ASP A 33 -3.66 21.23 2.96
CA ASP A 33 -4.85 21.70 3.69
C ASP A 33 -5.52 20.60 4.52
N GLU A 34 -5.33 19.33 4.15
CA GLU A 34 -5.86 18.17 4.88
C GLU A 34 -4.89 17.66 5.96
N ARG A 35 -3.68 18.23 6.06
CA ARG A 35 -2.68 17.76 7.02
C ARG A 35 -3.05 18.16 8.45
N ILE A 36 -3.42 17.16 9.23
CA ILE A 36 -3.73 17.30 10.66
C ILE A 36 -2.47 17.66 11.47
N THR A 37 -1.33 17.08 11.09
CA THR A 37 -0.07 17.26 11.81
C THR A 37 0.89 18.13 11.00
N GLN A 38 1.32 19.26 11.57
CA GLN A 38 2.32 20.12 10.97
C GLN A 38 3.72 19.81 11.52
N ALA A 39 4.75 20.02 10.69
CA ALA A 39 6.13 19.83 11.10
C ALA A 39 6.52 20.85 12.18
N ASN A 40 7.05 20.37 13.31
CA ASN A 40 7.54 21.27 14.34
C ASN A 40 8.94 21.77 13.95
N THR A 41 9.11 23.08 13.81
CA THR A 41 10.44 23.66 13.58
C THR A 41 11.16 23.81 14.91
N LYS A 42 12.13 22.93 15.18
CA LYS A 42 13.02 23.09 16.34
C LYS A 42 14.13 24.07 15.96
N GLN A 43 14.26 25.14 16.74
CA GLN A 43 15.35 26.10 16.61
C GLN A 43 16.45 25.71 17.58
N LYS A 44 17.65 25.41 17.08
CA LYS A 44 18.83 25.14 17.90
C LYS A 44 19.82 26.30 17.75
N TYR A 45 20.17 26.90 18.88
CA TYR A 45 21.16 27.97 18.94
C TYR A 45 22.56 27.37 19.01
N SER A 46 23.47 27.79 18.12
CA SER A 46 24.89 27.43 18.20
C SER A 46 25.57 28.30 19.27
N PRO A 47 26.07 27.74 20.39
CA PRO A 47 26.71 28.54 21.44
C PRO A 47 27.98 29.26 20.96
N ARG A 48 28.58 28.78 19.86
CA ARG A 48 29.89 29.23 19.36
C ARG A 48 29.83 30.26 18.23
N SER A 49 28.74 30.29 17.45
CA SER A 49 28.60 31.20 16.30
C SER A 49 27.39 32.11 16.36
N GLY A 50 26.51 31.97 17.35
CA GLY A 50 25.25 32.70 17.44
C GLY A 50 24.22 32.38 16.35
N LYS A 51 24.58 31.53 15.36
CA LYS A 51 23.70 31.16 14.25
C LYS A 51 22.60 30.21 14.73
N VAL A 52 21.36 30.53 14.34
CA VAL A 52 20.18 29.68 14.57
C VAL A 52 20.10 28.65 13.45
N ARG A 53 20.16 27.36 13.81
CA ARG A 53 19.81 26.27 12.88
C ARG A 53 18.36 25.88 13.11
N LYS A 54 17.53 26.03 12.08
CA LYS A 54 16.15 25.51 12.06
C LYS A 54 16.21 24.09 11.51
N ARG A 55 15.79 23.10 12.31
CA ARG A 55 15.58 21.73 11.83
C ARG A 55 14.11 21.39 11.94
N ALA A 56 13.52 20.90 10.86
CA ALA A 56 12.18 20.33 10.90
C ALA A 56 12.27 19.01 11.67
N GLY A 57 11.63 18.96 12.84
CA GLY A 57 11.52 17.74 13.63
C GLY A 57 10.23 17.00 13.30
N ARG A 58 10.27 15.67 13.45
CA ARG A 58 9.06 14.83 13.33
C ARG A 58 8.02 15.25 14.37
N PRO A 59 6.75 15.48 13.99
CA PRO A 59 5.70 15.77 14.94
C PRO A 59 5.40 14.54 15.79
N ARG A 60 5.08 14.75 17.08
CA ARG A 60 4.52 13.69 17.93
C ARG A 60 3.05 13.52 17.57
N MET A 61 2.63 12.30 17.29
CA MET A 61 1.25 11.99 16.90
C MET A 61 0.53 11.24 18.01
N SER A 62 -0.64 11.72 18.42
CA SER A 62 -1.52 10.96 19.30
C SER A 62 -2.14 9.77 18.57
N MET A 63 -2.73 8.83 19.31
CA MET A 63 -3.46 7.72 18.70
C MET A 63 -4.63 8.20 17.83
N HIS A 64 -5.30 9.27 18.27
CA HIS A 64 -6.35 9.92 17.50
C HIS A 64 -5.81 10.47 16.17
N ASP A 65 -4.67 11.17 16.19
CA ASP A 65 -4.06 11.72 14.97
C ASP A 65 -3.63 10.60 14.01
N LYS A 66 -3.12 9.47 14.52
CA LYS A 66 -2.77 8.32 13.68
C LYS A 66 -4.00 7.76 12.95
N LEU A 67 -5.12 7.60 13.64
CA LEU A 67 -6.38 7.14 13.04
C LEU A 67 -6.94 8.16 12.06
N ALA A 68 -6.92 9.44 12.41
CA ALA A 68 -7.41 10.49 11.53
C ALA A 68 -6.59 10.59 10.23
N ASN A 69 -5.26 10.48 10.32
CA ASN A 69 -4.39 10.41 9.14
C ASN A 69 -4.58 9.11 8.35
N LEU A 70 -4.84 7.98 9.00
CA LEU A 70 -5.18 6.72 8.31
C LEU A 70 -6.44 6.92 7.44
N HIS A 71 -7.47 7.57 7.98
CA HIS A 71 -8.69 7.88 7.24
C HIS A 71 -8.42 8.71 5.97
N ILE A 72 -7.56 9.72 6.06
CA ILE A 72 -7.17 10.55 4.91
C ILE A 72 -6.41 9.71 3.89
N LEU A 73 -5.45 8.89 4.32
CA LEU A 73 -4.65 8.04 3.42
C LEU A 73 -5.50 7.02 2.67
N LEU A 74 -6.51 6.42 3.31
CA LEU A 74 -7.42 5.47 2.64
C LEU A 74 -8.28 6.14 1.55
N ARG A 75 -8.44 7.48 1.62
CA ARG A 75 -9.15 8.30 0.64
C ARG A 75 -8.22 8.91 -0.41
N ALA A 76 -6.90 8.86 -0.22
CA ALA A 76 -5.95 9.43 -1.15
C ALA A 76 -6.02 8.72 -2.51
N LYS A 77 -6.01 9.51 -3.60
CA LYS A 77 -6.07 9.00 -4.99
C LYS A 77 -4.98 7.98 -5.30
N SER A 78 -3.81 8.11 -4.68
CA SER A 78 -2.68 7.19 -4.89
C SER A 78 -2.95 5.76 -4.44
N PHE A 79 -3.82 5.58 -3.45
CA PHE A 79 -4.16 4.27 -2.88
C PHE A 79 -5.60 3.84 -3.21
N GLU A 80 -6.27 4.58 -4.08
CA GLU A 80 -7.69 4.44 -4.41
C GLU A 80 -8.03 3.12 -5.11
N ARG A 81 -7.06 2.42 -5.69
CA ARG A 81 -7.32 1.16 -6.41
C ARG A 81 -6.65 -0.05 -5.79
N TRP A 82 -6.07 0.11 -4.59
CA TRP A 82 -5.50 -1.01 -3.85
C TRP A 82 -6.61 -1.76 -3.10
N PRO A 83 -6.60 -3.10 -3.04
CA PRO A 83 -7.62 -3.87 -2.31
C PRO A 83 -7.30 -3.86 -0.81
N LEU A 84 -7.37 -2.69 -0.19
CA LEU A 84 -7.01 -2.53 1.21
C LEU A 84 -8.15 -2.98 2.13
N HIS A 85 -7.80 -3.69 3.18
CA HIS A 85 -8.70 -4.04 4.28
C HIS A 85 -8.11 -3.52 5.59
N VAL A 86 -8.94 -2.96 6.45
CA VAL A 86 -8.51 -2.44 7.76
C VAL A 86 -9.17 -3.29 8.83
N LYS A 87 -8.34 -3.97 9.64
CA LYS A 87 -8.81 -4.80 10.75
C LYS A 87 -8.40 -4.19 12.08
N PHE A 88 -9.37 -4.01 12.96
CA PHE A 88 -9.17 -3.57 14.34
C PHE A 88 -9.25 -4.76 15.29
N PHE A 89 -8.27 -4.84 16.19
CA PHE A 89 -8.20 -5.86 17.24
C PHE A 89 -8.52 -5.30 18.63
N ALA A 90 -8.57 -3.97 18.76
CA ALA A 90 -8.85 -3.28 20.01
C ALA A 90 -10.16 -2.48 19.90
N GLU A 91 -11.09 -2.77 20.81
CA GLU A 91 -12.46 -2.23 20.79
C GLU A 91 -12.52 -0.71 21.02
N ASP A 92 -11.69 -0.22 21.93
CA ASP A 92 -11.51 1.21 22.24
C ASP A 92 -10.97 1.98 21.03
N VAL A 93 -10.00 1.41 20.32
CA VAL A 93 -9.41 2.00 19.11
C VAL A 93 -10.43 2.02 17.98
N TYR A 94 -11.22 0.96 17.79
CA TYR A 94 -12.30 0.93 16.81
C TYR A 94 -13.40 1.95 17.13
N LYS A 95 -13.79 2.10 18.40
CA LYS A 95 -14.75 3.13 18.83
C LYS A 95 -14.22 4.53 18.53
N MET A 96 -12.92 4.77 18.74
CA MET A 96 -12.28 6.04 18.40
C MET A 96 -12.30 6.30 16.90
N TRP A 97 -11.96 5.28 16.08
CA TRP A 97 -12.08 5.34 14.63
C TRP A 97 -13.51 5.66 14.20
N HIS A 98 -14.51 4.96 14.74
CA HIS A 98 -15.90 5.13 14.35
C HIS A 98 -16.44 6.53 14.70
N ARG A 99 -16.06 7.09 15.86
CA ARG A 99 -16.40 8.47 16.22
C ARG A 99 -15.82 9.48 15.23
N TRP A 100 -14.58 9.25 14.80
CA TRP A 100 -13.95 10.09 13.78
C TRP A 100 -14.69 10.00 12.44
N THR A 101 -14.99 8.80 11.95
CA THR A 101 -15.66 8.62 10.65
C THR A 101 -17.08 9.18 10.62
N VAL A 102 -17.83 9.11 11.71
CA VAL A 102 -19.18 9.70 11.80
C VAL A 102 -19.14 11.23 11.74
N ASN A 103 -18.09 11.85 12.28
CA ASN A 103 -17.94 13.30 12.30
C ASN A 103 -17.36 13.86 10.98
N MET A 104 -16.80 13.00 10.13
CA MET A 104 -16.23 13.42 8.84
C MET A 104 -17.27 13.29 7.73
N PRO A 105 -17.51 14.36 6.94
CA PRO A 105 -18.49 14.33 5.85
C PRO A 105 -18.04 13.45 4.68
N GLU A 106 -16.73 13.24 4.54
CA GLU A 106 -16.18 12.47 3.44
C GLU A 106 -16.05 10.99 3.82
N VAL A 107 -16.70 10.14 3.03
CA VAL A 107 -16.78 8.71 3.30
C VAL A 107 -15.60 7.99 2.64
N ILE A 108 -15.14 6.91 3.28
CA ILE A 108 -14.19 5.97 2.67
C ILE A 108 -14.86 5.34 1.45
N ARG A 109 -14.09 5.17 0.37
CA ARG A 109 -14.59 4.56 -0.87
C ARG A 109 -15.18 3.17 -0.64
N GLN A 110 -16.15 2.83 -1.48
CA GLN A 110 -16.72 1.48 -1.55
C GLN A 110 -15.62 0.49 -2.00
N GLY A 111 -15.49 -0.62 -1.28
CA GLY A 111 -14.48 -1.66 -1.54
C GLY A 111 -13.28 -1.69 -0.58
N ILE A 112 -13.13 -0.69 0.32
CA ILE A 112 -12.28 -0.86 1.50
C ILE A 112 -13.16 -1.36 2.63
N GLU A 113 -12.89 -2.58 3.07
CA GLU A 113 -13.59 -3.20 4.20
C GLU A 113 -12.88 -2.81 5.50
N VAL A 114 -13.65 -2.22 6.42
CA VAL A 114 -13.16 -1.80 7.73
C VAL A 114 -13.96 -2.56 8.78
N GLU A 115 -13.29 -3.48 9.47
CA GLU A 115 -13.94 -4.41 10.38
C GLU A 115 -13.22 -4.48 11.74
N MET A 116 -14.00 -4.76 12.78
CA MET A 116 -13.45 -5.24 14.04
C MET A 116 -13.42 -6.77 14.01
N ASP A 117 -12.32 -7.37 14.49
CA ASP A 117 -12.26 -8.81 14.65
C ASP A 117 -13.14 -9.25 15.83
N GLU A 118 -14.25 -9.93 15.53
CA GLU A 118 -15.21 -10.42 16.50
C GLU A 118 -14.62 -11.43 17.50
N SER A 119 -13.53 -12.13 17.12
CA SER A 119 -12.83 -13.06 18.02
C SER A 119 -12.28 -12.37 19.28
N MET A 120 -11.93 -11.07 19.16
CA MET A 120 -11.47 -10.26 20.28
C MET A 120 -12.60 -9.87 21.24
N LEU A 121 -13.86 -9.87 20.78
CA LEU A 121 -15.04 -9.59 21.60
C LEU A 121 -15.48 -10.84 22.37
N GLN A 122 -15.43 -12.00 21.72
CA GLN A 122 -15.84 -13.28 22.31
C GLN A 122 -14.91 -13.72 23.45
N GLN A 123 -13.61 -13.45 23.33
CA GLN A 123 -12.61 -13.79 24.36
C GLN A 123 -12.82 -13.03 25.70
N LYS A 124 -13.50 -11.88 25.70
CA LYS A 124 -13.87 -11.18 26.96
C LYS A 124 -15.06 -11.84 27.67
N THR A 125 -15.83 -12.68 26.98
CA THR A 125 -17.10 -13.24 27.48
C THR A 125 -17.01 -14.71 27.87
N THR A 126 -16.05 -15.46 27.35
CA THR A 126 -15.87 -16.89 27.66
C THR A 126 -14.64 -17.11 28.54
N SER A 127 -14.90 -17.29 29.83
CA SER A 127 -13.98 -17.92 30.78
C SER A 127 -13.69 -19.35 30.35
N GLU A 128 -12.40 -19.72 30.36
CA GLU A 128 -11.79 -21.05 30.49
C GLU A 128 -12.56 -22.24 29.86
N GLU A 129 -11.92 -22.91 28.88
CA GLU A 129 -12.26 -24.23 28.28
C GLU A 129 -12.68 -24.19 26.78
N ASP A 130 -11.74 -23.93 25.87
CA ASP A 130 -11.66 -24.66 24.59
C ASP A 130 -10.28 -24.47 23.92
N PRO A 131 -9.74 -25.45 23.16
CA PRO A 131 -8.37 -25.40 22.66
C PRO A 131 -8.16 -24.41 21.50
N LEU A 132 -7.40 -23.34 21.78
CA LEU A 132 -6.46 -22.66 20.85
C LEU A 132 -6.97 -22.32 19.44
N GLU A 133 -8.18 -21.77 19.28
CA GLU A 133 -8.46 -21.02 18.05
C GLU A 133 -7.58 -19.77 18.00
N PRO A 134 -6.88 -19.51 16.88
CA PRO A 134 -5.97 -18.38 16.79
C PRO A 134 -6.75 -17.06 16.87
N VAL A 135 -6.47 -16.26 17.90
CA VAL A 135 -7.16 -15.00 18.16
C VAL A 135 -6.42 -13.83 17.51
N GLY A 136 -7.18 -12.84 17.01
CA GLY A 136 -6.66 -11.58 16.50
C GLY A 136 -5.70 -11.76 15.33
N ILE A 137 -4.45 -11.29 15.47
CA ILE A 137 -3.46 -11.33 14.39
C ILE A 137 -3.13 -12.75 13.91
N HIS A 138 -3.31 -13.75 14.77
CA HIS A 138 -2.98 -15.14 14.45
C HIS A 138 -4.03 -15.78 13.52
N ARG A 139 -5.22 -15.18 13.40
CA ARG A 139 -6.28 -15.62 12.49
C ARG A 139 -6.00 -15.26 11.04
N ILE A 140 -5.14 -14.26 10.81
CA ILE A 140 -4.76 -13.86 9.45
C ILE A 140 -3.88 -14.96 8.88
N ASP A 141 -4.40 -15.69 7.89
CA ASP A 141 -3.62 -16.67 7.13
C ASP A 141 -2.51 -15.94 6.35
N PRO A 142 -1.22 -16.12 6.71
CA PRO A 142 -0.12 -15.52 5.97
C PRO A 142 0.20 -16.31 4.69
N THR A 143 -0.48 -17.43 4.45
CA THR A 143 -0.20 -18.36 3.34
C THR A 143 -1.20 -18.21 2.20
N TYR A 144 -0.91 -18.88 1.07
CA TYR A 144 -1.77 -18.88 -0.11
C TYR A 144 -2.84 -19.99 -0.09
N GLN A 145 -3.23 -20.52 1.08
CA GLN A 145 -4.18 -21.66 1.17
C GLN A 145 -5.50 -21.39 0.48
N HIS A 146 -6.06 -20.18 0.64
CA HIS A 146 -7.29 -19.76 -0.03
C HIS A 146 -7.19 -19.81 -1.57
N MET A 147 -5.99 -19.72 -2.15
CA MET A 147 -5.77 -19.75 -3.59
C MET A 147 -5.56 -21.15 -4.17
N LYS A 148 -5.36 -22.18 -3.33
CA LYS A 148 -5.01 -23.52 -3.77
C LYS A 148 -5.98 -24.08 -4.82
N THR A 149 -7.28 -23.98 -4.56
CA THR A 149 -8.31 -24.52 -5.47
C THR A 149 -8.34 -23.81 -6.82
N THR A 150 -8.16 -22.49 -6.83
CA THR A 150 -8.08 -21.69 -8.05
C THR A 150 -6.82 -22.02 -8.85
N LEU A 151 -5.67 -22.18 -8.17
CA LEU A 151 -4.39 -22.52 -8.80
C LEU A 151 -4.41 -23.92 -9.43
N GLU A 152 -4.97 -24.92 -8.74
CA GLU A 152 -5.10 -26.27 -9.31
C GLU A 152 -5.90 -26.24 -10.61
N LYS A 153 -6.98 -25.47 -10.61
CA LYS A 153 -7.84 -25.32 -11.78
C LYS A 153 -7.13 -24.58 -12.90
N SER A 154 -6.47 -23.46 -12.62
CA SER A 154 -5.79 -22.65 -13.64
C SER A 154 -4.63 -23.43 -14.27
N GLN A 155 -3.85 -24.17 -13.48
CA GLN A 155 -2.80 -25.07 -14.00
C GLN A 155 -3.36 -26.17 -14.89
N LYS A 156 -4.44 -26.85 -14.47
CA LYS A 156 -5.07 -27.92 -15.28
C LYS A 156 -5.61 -27.39 -16.61
N LEU A 157 -6.23 -26.22 -16.61
CA LEU A 157 -6.80 -25.63 -17.83
C LEU A 157 -5.72 -25.13 -18.80
N LEU A 158 -4.65 -24.50 -18.29
CA LEU A 158 -3.62 -23.91 -19.15
C LEU A 158 -2.68 -24.94 -19.79
N VAL A 159 -2.60 -26.15 -19.24
CA VAL A 159 -1.88 -27.29 -19.85
C VAL A 159 -2.64 -27.89 -21.03
N ALA A 160 -3.96 -27.70 -21.11
CA ALA A 160 -4.74 -28.22 -22.23
C ALA A 160 -4.34 -27.56 -23.56
N PRO A 161 -4.31 -28.32 -24.67
CA PRO A 161 -4.04 -27.75 -25.99
C PRO A 161 -5.21 -26.88 -26.48
N ASN A 162 -4.91 -25.89 -27.31
CA ASN A 162 -5.89 -25.00 -27.97
C ASN A 162 -6.65 -24.05 -27.02
N ASN A 163 -5.94 -23.41 -26.09
CA ASN A 163 -6.53 -22.32 -25.30
C ASN A 163 -6.84 -21.12 -26.18
N SER A 164 -7.98 -20.47 -25.95
CA SER A 164 -8.37 -19.24 -26.64
C SER A 164 -9.00 -18.25 -25.68
N CYS A 165 -8.78 -16.97 -25.94
CA CYS A 165 -9.33 -15.89 -25.12
C CYS A 165 -10.82 -15.74 -25.40
N ALA A 166 -11.66 -15.79 -24.38
CA ALA A 166 -13.12 -15.69 -24.55
C ALA A 166 -13.60 -14.30 -25.03
N ILE A 167 -12.76 -13.26 -24.98
CA ILE A 167 -13.09 -11.89 -25.43
C ILE A 167 -12.69 -11.68 -26.90
N CYS A 168 -11.40 -11.81 -27.23
CA CYS A 168 -10.90 -11.55 -28.58
C CYS A 168 -10.92 -12.80 -29.49
N ARG A 169 -11.22 -13.99 -28.95
CA ARG A 169 -11.27 -15.28 -29.64
C ARG A 169 -9.96 -15.72 -30.31
N SER A 170 -8.85 -15.03 -30.01
CA SER A 170 -7.52 -15.40 -30.49
C SER A 170 -6.97 -16.56 -29.64
N THR A 171 -6.14 -17.40 -30.25
CA THR A 171 -5.44 -18.49 -29.57
C THR A 171 -4.43 -17.94 -28.58
N LEU A 172 -4.34 -18.59 -27.42
CA LEU A 172 -3.40 -18.26 -26.33
C LEU A 172 -2.26 -19.27 -26.35
N ASP A 173 -1.03 -18.79 -26.48
CA ASP A 173 0.16 -19.61 -26.27
C ASP A 173 0.50 -19.60 -24.77
N SER A 174 0.13 -20.67 -24.06
CA SER A 174 0.36 -20.81 -22.61
C SER A 174 1.84 -20.66 -22.21
N ALA A 175 2.80 -20.83 -23.12
CA ALA A 175 4.23 -20.70 -22.83
C ALA A 175 4.76 -19.26 -22.96
N LYS A 176 4.07 -18.40 -23.73
CA LYS A 176 4.56 -17.04 -24.05
C LYS A 176 3.64 -15.94 -23.55
N GLU A 177 2.35 -16.22 -23.44
CA GLU A 177 1.33 -15.21 -23.13
C GLU A 177 0.82 -15.33 -21.69
N MET A 178 0.66 -14.17 -21.04
CA MET A 178 0.03 -14.10 -19.73
C MET A 178 -1.48 -14.24 -19.86
N ALA A 179 -2.01 -15.32 -19.29
CA ALA A 179 -3.44 -15.64 -19.33
C ALA A 179 -4.06 -15.61 -17.93
N LEU A 180 -5.25 -15.02 -17.82
CA LEU A 180 -6.09 -15.03 -16.63
C LEU A 180 -7.18 -16.09 -16.77
N VAL A 181 -7.47 -16.80 -15.67
CA VAL A 181 -8.49 -17.86 -15.63
C VAL A 181 -9.57 -17.47 -14.64
N CYS A 182 -10.84 -17.66 -15.03
CA CYS A 182 -11.96 -17.42 -14.12
C CYS A 182 -11.86 -18.34 -12.88
N PHE A 183 -12.01 -17.79 -11.66
CA PHE A 183 -11.94 -18.59 -10.44
C PHE A 183 -13.26 -19.30 -10.09
N ASN A 184 -14.38 -18.95 -10.73
CA ASN A 184 -15.67 -19.61 -10.47
C ASN A 184 -15.61 -21.10 -10.82
N LYS A 185 -15.97 -22.00 -9.89
CA LYS A 185 -15.78 -23.47 -10.01
C LYS A 185 -16.37 -24.07 -11.30
N GLY A 186 -17.50 -23.55 -11.77
CA GLY A 186 -18.19 -24.04 -12.97
C GLY A 186 -17.75 -23.41 -14.30
N CYS A 187 -16.77 -22.50 -14.31
CA CYS A 187 -16.44 -21.72 -15.50
C CYS A 187 -14.99 -21.93 -15.94
N ASN A 188 -14.75 -22.43 -17.15
CA ASN A 188 -13.40 -22.72 -17.66
C ASN A 188 -12.88 -21.67 -18.64
N THR A 189 -13.34 -20.42 -18.52
CA THR A 189 -12.92 -19.36 -19.44
C THR A 189 -11.53 -18.82 -19.11
N ILE A 190 -10.81 -18.52 -20.18
CA ILE A 190 -9.46 -17.99 -20.17
C ILE A 190 -9.49 -16.65 -20.92
N PHE A 191 -8.70 -15.69 -20.46
CA PHE A 191 -8.63 -14.34 -21.02
C PHE A 191 -7.19 -13.86 -21.13
N HIS A 192 -6.88 -13.04 -22.14
CA HIS A 192 -5.70 -12.18 -22.09
C HIS A 192 -5.85 -11.17 -20.94
N VAL A 193 -4.75 -10.83 -20.28
CA VAL A 193 -4.72 -9.80 -19.23
C VAL A 193 -5.32 -8.48 -19.74
N GLY A 194 -4.85 -8.00 -20.91
CA GLY A 194 -5.31 -6.74 -21.49
C GLY A 194 -6.80 -6.75 -21.89
N CYS A 195 -7.30 -7.87 -22.43
CA CYS A 195 -8.70 -7.98 -22.81
C CYS A 195 -9.61 -7.93 -21.57
N LEU A 196 -9.28 -8.67 -20.52
CA LEU A 196 -10.10 -8.69 -19.31
C LEU A 196 -10.02 -7.36 -18.56
N SER A 197 -8.83 -6.75 -18.48
CA SER A 197 -8.64 -5.43 -17.90
C SER A 197 -9.53 -4.38 -18.59
N SER A 198 -9.48 -4.32 -19.93
CA SER A 198 -10.29 -3.39 -20.70
C SER A 198 -11.79 -3.65 -20.53
N HIS A 199 -12.20 -4.91 -20.36
CA HIS A 199 -13.59 -5.27 -20.11
C HIS A 199 -14.06 -4.78 -18.73
N PHE A 200 -13.25 -4.95 -17.68
CA PHE A 200 -13.60 -4.50 -16.33
C PHE A 200 -13.65 -2.98 -16.24
N LEU A 201 -12.65 -2.28 -16.80
CA LEU A 201 -12.60 -0.82 -16.80
C LEU A 201 -13.79 -0.17 -17.52
N LYS A 202 -14.34 -0.82 -18.56
CA LYS A 202 -15.56 -0.34 -19.24
C LYS A 202 -16.82 -0.46 -18.39
N GLY A 203 -16.87 -1.43 -17.49
CA GLY A 203 -18.02 -1.68 -16.60
C GLY A 203 -17.91 -0.98 -15.25
N GLU A 204 -16.71 -0.57 -14.85
CA GLU A 204 -16.44 0.02 -13.53
C GLU A 204 -16.75 1.52 -13.51
N TYR A 205 -17.64 1.94 -12.62
CA TYR A 205 -17.96 3.36 -12.43
C TYR A 205 -16.74 4.13 -11.87
N GLY A 206 -16.43 5.29 -12.44
CA GLY A 206 -15.25 6.08 -12.03
C GLY A 206 -13.91 5.58 -12.58
N ALA A 207 -13.90 4.64 -13.53
CA ALA A 207 -12.69 4.09 -14.12
C ALA A 207 -12.26 4.74 -15.45
N GLN A 208 -12.79 5.92 -15.80
CA GLN A 208 -12.58 6.54 -17.13
C GLN A 208 -11.08 6.78 -17.46
N ASP A 209 -10.28 7.16 -16.47
CA ASP A 209 -8.82 7.37 -16.59
C ASP A 209 -8.00 6.28 -15.88
N ALA A 210 -8.64 5.19 -15.45
CA ALA A 210 -7.99 4.17 -14.67
C ALA A 210 -7.26 3.14 -15.53
N VAL A 211 -6.08 2.73 -15.08
CA VAL A 211 -5.26 1.70 -15.76
C VAL A 211 -5.49 0.31 -15.16
N VAL A 212 -5.73 0.23 -13.86
CA VAL A 212 -5.84 -1.04 -13.12
C VAL A 212 -7.28 -1.21 -12.64
N PRO A 213 -8.04 -2.22 -13.12
CA PRO A 213 -9.39 -2.46 -12.62
C PRO A 213 -9.37 -3.00 -11.19
N THR A 214 -10.49 -2.84 -10.47
CA THR A 214 -10.63 -3.39 -9.11
C THR A 214 -11.40 -4.71 -9.10
N HIS A 215 -12.54 -4.76 -9.78
CA HIS A 215 -13.41 -5.94 -9.89
C HIS A 215 -14.22 -5.87 -11.19
N GLY A 216 -14.93 -6.96 -11.52
CA GLY A 216 -15.85 -6.98 -12.65
C GLY A 216 -16.42 -8.36 -12.95
N ASN A 217 -17.46 -8.43 -13.76
CA ASN A 217 -18.13 -9.68 -14.07
C ASN A 217 -17.42 -10.47 -15.17
N CYS A 218 -17.37 -11.80 -15.00
CA CYS A 218 -16.92 -12.71 -16.05
C CYS A 218 -17.86 -12.63 -17.28
N PRO A 219 -17.35 -12.40 -18.50
CA PRO A 219 -18.17 -12.38 -19.72
C PRO A 219 -18.96 -13.67 -20.01
N SER A 220 -18.53 -14.81 -19.46
CA SER A 220 -19.16 -16.12 -19.72
C SER A 220 -20.12 -16.54 -18.60
N CYS A 221 -19.64 -16.65 -17.35
CA CYS A 221 -20.48 -17.11 -16.24
C CYS A 221 -21.14 -15.99 -15.43
N LYS A 222 -20.86 -14.71 -15.76
CA LYS A 222 -21.40 -13.52 -15.09
C LYS A 222 -21.09 -13.40 -13.58
N SER A 223 -20.33 -14.32 -13.01
CA SER A 223 -19.86 -14.22 -11.63
C SER A 223 -19.00 -12.97 -11.45
N ASP A 224 -19.11 -12.35 -10.29
CA ASP A 224 -18.23 -11.27 -9.91
C ASP A 224 -16.80 -11.80 -9.69
N LEU A 225 -15.83 -11.08 -10.25
CA LEU A 225 -14.41 -11.43 -10.18
C LEU A 225 -13.61 -10.28 -9.60
N ASN A 226 -12.86 -10.55 -8.54
CA ASN A 226 -11.88 -9.63 -8.00
C ASN A 226 -10.60 -9.64 -8.88
N TRP A 227 -10.17 -8.47 -9.35
CA TRP A 227 -8.97 -8.36 -10.17
C TRP A 227 -7.72 -8.85 -9.44
N THR A 228 -7.65 -8.58 -8.14
CA THR A 228 -6.45 -8.86 -7.35
C THR A 228 -6.22 -10.36 -7.17
N ASP A 229 -7.27 -11.16 -7.04
CA ASP A 229 -7.16 -12.60 -6.96
C ASP A 229 -6.79 -13.24 -8.30
N LEU A 230 -7.27 -12.67 -9.42
CA LEU A 230 -6.87 -13.10 -10.76
C LEU A 230 -5.38 -12.86 -11.01
N VAL A 231 -4.85 -11.69 -10.62
CA VAL A 231 -3.41 -11.40 -10.80
C VAL A 231 -2.53 -12.09 -9.75
N LYS A 232 -3.05 -12.39 -8.56
CA LYS A 232 -2.36 -13.28 -7.59
C LYS A 232 -2.16 -14.67 -8.19
N ASP A 233 -3.21 -15.30 -8.74
CA ASP A 233 -3.08 -16.58 -9.45
C ASP A 233 -2.04 -16.50 -10.58
N LEU A 234 -2.10 -15.46 -11.42
CA LEU A 234 -1.15 -15.24 -12.50
C LEU A 234 0.29 -15.13 -12.00
N SER A 235 0.53 -14.29 -10.98
CA SER A 235 1.86 -14.04 -10.45
C SER A 235 2.45 -15.27 -9.76
N LEU A 236 1.64 -16.06 -9.06
CA LEU A 236 2.05 -17.33 -8.46
C LEU A 236 2.45 -18.34 -9.53
N ARG A 237 1.73 -18.41 -10.66
CA ARG A 237 2.07 -19.29 -11.78
C ARG A 237 3.36 -18.89 -12.51
N ILE A 238 3.62 -17.60 -12.69
CA ILE A 238 4.77 -17.13 -13.47
C ILE A 238 6.05 -17.02 -12.63
N ARG A 239 5.94 -16.55 -11.38
CA ARG A 239 7.10 -16.17 -10.55
C ARG A 239 7.15 -16.91 -9.22
N GLY A 240 6.07 -17.58 -8.82
CA GLY A 240 5.88 -18.17 -7.49
C GLY A 240 6.09 -19.69 -7.43
N GLU A 241 6.92 -20.28 -8.29
CA GLU A 241 7.08 -21.75 -8.36
C GLU A 241 7.40 -22.40 -7.01
N LYS A 242 8.24 -21.74 -6.18
CA LYS A 242 8.57 -22.22 -4.82
C LYS A 242 7.36 -22.21 -3.88
N GLU A 243 6.57 -21.14 -3.91
CA GLU A 243 5.36 -20.97 -3.10
C GLU A 243 4.28 -21.97 -3.52
N VAL A 244 4.11 -22.12 -4.82
CA VAL A 244 3.20 -23.12 -5.42
C VAL A 244 3.62 -24.53 -5.00
N ALA A 245 4.91 -24.87 -5.11
CA ALA A 245 5.42 -26.16 -4.69
C ALA A 245 5.25 -26.39 -3.17
N ALA A 246 5.39 -25.35 -2.34
CA ALA A 246 5.12 -25.44 -0.91
C ALA A 246 3.63 -25.67 -0.61
N LEU A 247 2.74 -24.99 -1.34
CA LEU A 247 1.28 -25.09 -1.19
C LEU A 247 0.73 -26.49 -1.53
N PHE A 248 1.38 -27.18 -2.48
CA PHE A 248 1.00 -28.52 -2.92
C PHE A 248 1.73 -29.66 -2.21
N LYS A 249 2.73 -29.36 -1.36
CA LYS A 249 3.33 -30.39 -0.50
C LYS A 249 2.35 -30.78 0.59
N GLU A 250 2.16 -32.09 0.78
CA GLU A 250 1.47 -32.57 1.97
C GLU A 250 2.31 -32.27 3.22
N PRO A 251 1.69 -31.86 4.34
CA PRO A 251 2.42 -31.66 5.58
C PRO A 251 3.05 -32.99 6.00
N LYS A 252 4.38 -33.02 6.09
CA LYS A 252 5.09 -34.15 6.68
C LYS A 252 4.58 -34.32 8.11
N ARG A 253 3.83 -35.39 8.38
CA ARG A 253 3.51 -35.83 9.75
C ARG A 253 4.82 -35.92 10.52
N ARG A 254 5.00 -35.06 11.53
CA ARG A 254 6.01 -35.29 12.57
C ARG A 254 5.67 -36.63 13.20
N LYS A 255 6.56 -37.62 13.05
CA LYS A 255 6.54 -38.81 13.92
C LYS A 255 6.90 -38.31 15.31
N GLU A 256 5.90 -38.13 16.17
CA GLU A 256 6.16 -38.09 17.60
C GLU A 256 6.75 -39.44 18.04
N ASN A 257 7.73 -39.34 18.92
CA ASN A 257 8.72 -40.35 19.20
C ASN A 257 8.13 -41.60 19.85
N ALA A 258 8.35 -42.75 19.22
CA ALA A 258 8.45 -44.03 19.90
C ALA A 258 9.93 -44.32 20.16
N LYS A 259 10.43 -43.96 21.35
CA LYS A 259 11.46 -44.70 22.11
C LYS A 259 11.88 -43.91 23.35
N GLU A 260 11.29 -44.28 24.48
CA GLU A 260 11.99 -44.31 25.76
C GLU A 260 12.56 -45.74 25.96
N GLU A 261 13.68 -45.81 26.67
CA GLU A 261 14.35 -46.98 27.23
C GLU A 261 15.19 -47.91 26.33
N ALA A 262 16.48 -47.56 26.21
CA ALA A 262 17.57 -48.52 26.40
C ALA A 262 18.79 -47.78 26.96
N LYS A 263 19.05 -47.99 28.25
CA LYS A 263 20.18 -47.44 29.02
C LYS A 263 21.40 -48.36 28.87
N SER A 264 22.60 -47.76 28.74
CA SER A 264 23.90 -48.15 29.37
C SER A 264 25.14 -48.20 28.45
N VAL A 265 26.04 -47.25 28.75
CA VAL A 265 27.52 -47.30 28.82
C VAL A 265 28.34 -47.56 27.54
N ALA A 266 29.04 -46.52 27.07
CA ALA A 266 30.51 -46.48 27.00
C ALA A 266 31.00 -45.04 26.69
N VAL A 267 31.96 -44.59 27.48
CA VAL A 267 32.69 -43.31 27.41
C VAL A 267 33.87 -43.46 26.44
N VAL A 268 34.05 -42.52 25.49
CA VAL A 268 35.37 -42.00 25.06
C VAL A 268 35.19 -40.59 24.48
N ASP A 269 36.05 -39.67 24.90
CA ASP A 269 36.27 -38.28 24.45
C ASP A 269 36.46 -38.11 22.94
N ASP A 270 36.02 -36.96 22.39
CA ASP A 270 36.89 -35.93 21.75
C ASP A 270 36.05 -34.67 21.38
N GLU A 271 36.34 -33.56 22.09
CA GLU A 271 36.48 -32.13 21.71
C GLU A 271 36.20 -31.74 20.22
N ASP A 272 35.67 -30.59 19.77
CA ASP A 272 35.24 -29.28 20.29
C ASP A 272 34.52 -28.55 19.11
N MET A 273 33.45 -27.79 19.35
CA MET A 273 33.22 -26.47 18.71
C MET A 273 32.06 -25.73 19.40
N ASP A 274 32.42 -24.78 20.26
CA ASP A 274 31.54 -23.96 21.10
C ASP A 274 30.65 -22.97 20.34
N GLU A 275 29.37 -22.96 20.72
CA GLU A 275 28.51 -21.76 20.72
C GLU A 275 28.74 -20.99 22.04
N PRO A 276 28.93 -19.66 22.03
CA PRO A 276 28.81 -18.88 23.25
C PRO A 276 27.39 -18.32 23.41
N ASP A 277 26.70 -18.85 24.43
CA ASP A 277 25.63 -18.20 25.18
C ASP A 277 26.25 -17.12 26.09
N VAL A 278 25.92 -15.84 25.85
CA VAL A 278 26.07 -14.79 26.88
C VAL A 278 24.96 -13.74 26.73
N LEU A 279 23.89 -13.92 27.50
CA LEU A 279 23.10 -12.80 27.99
C LEU A 279 23.93 -12.07 29.07
N ALA A 280 24.35 -10.85 28.77
CA ALA A 280 24.82 -9.90 29.77
C ALA A 280 24.11 -8.56 29.56
N GLU A 281 23.56 -8.07 30.66
CA GLU A 281 22.80 -6.85 30.84
C GLU A 281 23.65 -5.61 30.52
N GLU A 282 23.14 -4.71 29.68
CA GLU A 282 23.60 -3.32 29.67
C GLU A 282 22.43 -2.35 29.70
N SER A 283 22.60 -1.37 30.59
CA SER A 283 21.66 -0.40 31.13
C SER A 283 21.29 0.73 30.18
N ASP A 284 20.09 1.27 30.41
CA ASP A 284 19.45 2.42 29.78
C ASP A 284 20.36 3.63 29.45
N ALA A 285 20.43 3.95 28.15
CA ALA A 285 20.47 5.31 27.65
C ALA A 285 19.82 5.34 26.25
N GLU A 286 18.59 5.85 26.16
CA GLU A 286 17.91 6.08 24.88
C GLU A 286 18.67 7.11 24.04
N ILE A 287 19.48 6.63 23.10
CA ILE A 287 20.02 7.43 21.99
C ILE A 287 19.31 6.94 20.73
N ASP A 288 18.57 7.86 20.11
CA ASP A 288 17.78 7.66 18.89
C ASP A 288 18.72 7.37 17.70
N LEU A 289 18.99 6.08 17.48
CA LEU A 289 19.95 5.55 16.49
C LEU A 289 19.55 5.90 15.04
N ASP A 290 18.31 6.31 14.80
CA ASP A 290 17.78 6.72 13.50
C ASP A 290 18.15 8.16 13.11
N ASP A 291 18.57 9.03 14.05
CA ASP A 291 19.01 10.42 13.77
C ASP A 291 20.50 10.48 13.32
N VAL A 292 21.22 9.35 13.37
CA VAL A 292 22.60 9.21 12.88
C VAL A 292 22.64 8.88 11.39
N LEU A 293 21.69 8.09 10.89
CA LEU A 293 21.61 7.71 9.47
C LEU A 293 21.25 8.89 8.54
N LEU A 294 20.64 9.95 9.07
CA LEU A 294 20.37 11.18 8.31
C LEU A 294 21.57 12.13 8.22
N GLN A 295 22.70 11.83 8.88
CA GLN A 295 23.92 12.65 8.82
C GLN A 295 24.83 12.27 7.66
N SER A 296 24.78 11.04 7.14
CA SER A 296 25.74 10.56 6.13
C SER A 296 25.43 11.02 4.70
N ASP A 297 24.19 11.40 4.40
CA ASP A 297 23.74 11.53 3.00
C ASP A 297 23.71 12.98 2.49
N TYR A 298 24.20 13.95 3.28
CA TYR A 298 24.14 15.39 2.94
C TYR A 298 25.49 16.09 2.79
N GLU A 299 26.63 15.44 3.06
CA GLU A 299 27.94 16.12 3.02
C GLU A 299 28.67 16.04 1.66
N ASP A 300 28.13 15.36 0.63
CA ASP A 300 28.83 15.19 -0.66
C ASP A 300 28.23 15.94 -1.88
N ILE A 301 27.28 16.87 -1.70
CA ILE A 301 26.64 17.57 -2.84
C ILE A 301 27.19 19.00 -3.08
N GLU A 302 28.05 19.55 -2.23
CA GLU A 302 28.56 20.93 -2.38
C GLU A 302 29.97 21.08 -2.97
N ASN A 303 30.51 20.07 -3.68
CA ASN A 303 31.86 20.18 -4.25
C ASN A 303 32.01 19.75 -5.71
N ILE A 304 31.05 20.12 -6.57
CA ILE A 304 31.24 20.11 -8.03
C ILE A 304 30.93 21.50 -8.60
N GLN A 305 31.85 22.45 -8.39
CA GLN A 305 32.07 23.56 -9.31
C GLN A 305 33.39 23.33 -10.05
N ALA A 306 33.29 22.77 -11.26
CA ALA A 306 34.28 22.96 -12.31
C ALA A 306 33.64 22.59 -13.65
N THR A 307 33.41 23.59 -14.50
CA THR A 307 33.22 23.37 -15.93
C THR A 307 34.53 22.84 -16.53
N PRO A 308 34.44 21.95 -17.52
CA PRO A 308 35.11 22.25 -18.77
C PRO A 308 34.25 21.98 -20.01
N SER A 309 34.65 22.72 -21.05
CA SER A 309 34.21 22.74 -22.43
C SER A 309 34.17 21.38 -23.13
N GLY A 310 33.16 21.16 -23.97
CA GLY A 310 33.10 20.04 -24.91
C GLY A 310 31.67 19.77 -25.32
N GLY A 311 31.32 20.08 -26.56
CA GLY A 311 29.95 20.02 -27.07
C GLY A 311 29.38 18.61 -27.10
N ASP A 312 28.06 18.52 -26.99
CA ASP A 312 27.27 17.69 -27.88
C ASP A 312 25.80 18.13 -27.91
N GLU A 313 25.32 18.10 -29.12
CA GLU A 313 24.12 18.68 -29.72
C GLU A 313 22.85 17.92 -29.33
N TRP A 314 21.90 18.59 -28.65
CA TRP A 314 20.52 18.10 -28.53
C TRP A 314 19.60 19.03 -29.31
N LYS A 315 19.39 18.70 -30.58
CA LYS A 315 18.42 19.35 -31.46
C LYS A 315 16.99 19.04 -31.00
N LEU A 316 16.27 20.08 -30.62
CA LEU A 316 14.81 20.08 -30.50
C LEU A 316 14.24 20.12 -31.92
N VAL A 317 13.45 19.11 -32.30
CA VAL A 317 12.69 19.12 -33.55
C VAL A 317 11.28 19.63 -33.27
N ASP A 318 11.08 20.92 -33.52
CA ASP A 318 9.79 21.47 -33.93
C ASP A 318 9.88 21.69 -35.44
N GLU A 319 8.91 21.20 -36.21
CA GLU A 319 8.40 21.86 -37.42
C GLU A 319 7.14 21.15 -37.96
N LEU A 320 6.00 21.88 -37.82
CA LEU A 320 4.96 22.19 -38.83
C LEU A 320 3.98 21.05 -39.23
N ASP A 321 2.68 21.30 -39.39
CA ASP A 321 2.17 22.29 -40.34
C ASP A 321 0.74 22.79 -40.05
N GLU A 322 0.50 24.00 -40.52
CA GLU A 322 -0.72 24.81 -40.46
C GLU A 322 -1.79 24.30 -41.44
N GLN A 323 -3.08 24.59 -41.17
CA GLN A 323 -3.95 25.35 -42.09
C GLN A 323 -5.44 25.34 -41.69
N ALA A 324 -6.08 26.47 -41.98
CA ALA A 324 -7.51 26.70 -42.23
C ALA A 324 -8.39 27.33 -41.11
N THR A 325 -8.41 28.66 -41.09
CA THR A 325 -9.64 29.49 -40.97
C THR A 325 -10.11 29.87 -42.39
N PRO A 326 -11.40 30.18 -42.72
CA PRO A 326 -12.24 31.15 -42.00
C PRO A 326 -13.76 30.88 -41.96
N GLY A 327 -14.49 31.66 -41.17
CA GLY A 327 -15.95 31.76 -41.25
C GLY A 327 -16.59 32.59 -40.15
N ALA A 328 -16.78 33.88 -40.40
CA ALA A 328 -17.55 34.78 -39.54
C ALA A 328 -19.06 34.56 -39.72
N VAL A 329 -19.82 34.51 -38.62
CA VAL A 329 -21.23 34.92 -38.57
C VAL A 329 -21.55 35.49 -37.19
N ALA A 330 -22.17 36.66 -37.23
CA ALA A 330 -22.50 37.50 -36.08
C ALA A 330 -23.80 37.07 -35.36
N SER A 331 -23.89 37.57 -34.13
CA SER A 331 -25.12 37.91 -33.39
C SER A 331 -25.91 36.78 -32.70
N ALA A 332 -25.84 36.73 -31.37
CA ALA A 332 -26.92 37.25 -30.51
C ALA A 332 -26.53 37.20 -29.02
N SER A 333 -26.83 38.30 -28.35
CA SER A 333 -26.65 38.60 -26.93
C SER A 333 -27.54 37.78 -25.98
N SER A 334 -27.05 37.46 -24.78
CA SER A 334 -27.74 37.89 -23.53
C SER A 334 -26.89 37.68 -22.25
N SER A 335 -26.76 38.78 -21.49
CA SER A 335 -26.75 38.90 -20.03
C SER A 335 -25.69 38.20 -19.16
N ALA A 336 -24.58 38.93 -19.02
CA ALA A 336 -23.95 39.40 -17.77
C ALA A 336 -24.33 38.77 -16.40
N LYS A 337 -23.28 38.41 -15.64
CA LYS A 337 -22.92 39.08 -14.37
C LYS A 337 -21.47 38.76 -13.97
N LYS A 338 -20.58 39.73 -14.18
CA LYS A 338 -19.19 39.77 -13.72
C LYS A 338 -19.20 40.34 -12.29
N ARG A 339 -18.67 39.62 -11.29
CA ARG A 339 -18.47 40.16 -9.94
C ARG A 339 -17.17 40.97 -9.93
N LYS A 340 -17.24 42.17 -9.37
CA LYS A 340 -16.10 43.08 -9.10
C LYS A 340 -15.30 42.55 -7.92
N GLU A 341 -13.99 42.51 -8.09
CA GLU A 341 -12.98 42.48 -7.03
C GLU A 341 -12.97 43.85 -6.34
N VAL A 342 -13.15 43.88 -5.02
CA VAL A 342 -13.01 45.06 -4.18
C VAL A 342 -11.74 44.82 -3.36
N ILE A 343 -10.75 45.68 -3.57
CA ILE A 343 -9.55 45.78 -2.74
C ILE A 343 -9.91 46.80 -1.65
N GLU A 344 -9.89 46.37 -0.40
CA GLU A 344 -10.03 47.27 0.76
C GLU A 344 -8.63 47.78 1.12
N ASP A 345 -8.35 49.03 0.75
CA ASP A 345 -7.23 49.81 1.28
C ASP A 345 -7.61 50.24 2.71
N SER A 346 -6.89 49.71 3.71
CA SER A 346 -7.04 50.11 5.12
C SER A 346 -5.98 51.17 5.44
N ASP A 347 -6.46 52.39 5.66
CA ASP A 347 -5.71 53.55 6.14
C ASP A 347 -4.98 53.27 7.46
N TRP A 348 -3.67 53.55 7.46
CA TRP A 348 -2.78 53.57 8.63
C TRP A 348 -2.53 55.03 9.01
N ASP A 349 -3.54 55.70 9.55
CA ASP A 349 -3.44 57.05 10.12
C ASP A 349 -3.43 56.98 11.66
N GLU A 350 -2.36 56.44 12.24
CA GLU A 350 -2.01 56.66 13.67
C GLU A 350 -0.57 56.17 13.93
N ALA A 351 0.42 56.98 13.51
CA ALA A 351 1.80 56.84 13.95
C ALA A 351 2.17 58.04 14.82
N GLU A 352 2.28 57.84 16.13
CA GLU A 352 2.85 58.80 17.06
C GLU A 352 4.36 58.95 16.80
N VAL A 353 4.79 60.20 16.64
CA VAL A 353 6.21 60.59 16.55
C VAL A 353 6.75 60.68 17.98
N ILE A 354 7.79 59.90 18.28
CA ILE A 354 8.57 60.03 19.52
C ILE A 354 9.67 61.06 19.26
N GLU A 355 9.70 62.13 20.05
CA GLU A 355 10.82 63.10 20.13
C GLU A 355 12.07 62.53 20.81
#